data_AF-A0A831EUL3-F1
#
_entry.id   AF-A0A831EUL3-F1
#
_cell.length_a   1.000
_cell.length_b   1.000
_cell.length_c   1.000
_cell.angle_alpha   90.00
_cell.angle_beta   90.00
_cell.angle_gamma   90.00
#
_symmetry.space_group_name_H-M   'P 1'
#
loop_
_entity.id
_entity.type
_entity.pdbx_description
1 polymer ?
#
loop_
_entity_poly.entity_id
_entity_poly.type
_entity_poly.pdbx_seq_one_letter_code
_entity_poly.pdbx_strand_id
1 'polypeptide(L)'
;MEQLLKTVNTVAAACQATDLSTLIPRVETAASSATPPPAAAPAAQQHADWRSVQLGSRSDAQLMLEKVKQYFSQHEPSHPAPLMIERVQRMIELDFMDIIRDLAPDGVHQLETIFGRRDHS
;
A
#
# COMPACT_ATOMS: atom_id res chain seq x y z
N MET A 1 32.77 -17.79 -14.75
CA MET A 1 31.93 -17.23 -13.65
C MET A 1 32.26 -15.77 -13.35
N GLU A 2 33.52 -15.34 -13.45
CA GLU A 2 33.95 -13.95 -13.21
C GLU A 2 33.36 -12.90 -14.16
N GLN A 3 33.14 -13.25 -15.43
CA GLN A 3 32.59 -12.32 -16.42
C GLN A 3 31.12 -11.98 -16.15
N LEU A 4 30.36 -12.91 -15.56
CA LEU A 4 28.97 -12.69 -15.16
C LEU A 4 28.88 -11.76 -13.94
N LEU A 5 29.78 -11.93 -12.97
CA LEU A 5 29.88 -11.06 -11.79
C LEU A 5 30.25 -9.61 -12.16
N LYS A 6 31.14 -9.43 -13.14
CA LYS A 6 31.48 -8.09 -13.67
C LYS A 6 30.29 -7.38 -14.31
N THR A 7 29.48 -8.11 -15.08
CA THR A 7 28.31 -7.53 -15.75
C THR A 7 27.25 -7.12 -14.74
N VAL A 8 26.97 -7.95 -13.73
CA VAL A 8 26.00 -7.63 -12.68
C VAL A 8 26.43 -6.40 -11.87
N ASN A 9 27.71 -6.30 -11.52
CA ASN A 9 28.21 -5.16 -10.73
C ASN A 9 28.19 -3.84 -11.53
N THR A 10 28.38 -3.91 -12.85
CA THR A 10 28.28 -2.75 -13.75
C THR A 10 26.84 -2.23 -13.84
N VAL A 11 25.86 -3.13 -13.89
CA VAL A 11 24.43 -2.75 -13.90
C VAL A 11 24.00 -2.17 -12.55
N ALA A 12 24.48 -2.73 -11.43
CA ALA A 12 24.18 -2.22 -10.09
C ALA A 12 24.76 -0.82 -9.82
N ALA A 13 25.88 -0.46 -10.44
CA ALA A 13 26.47 0.89 -10.35
C ALA A 13 25.69 1.92 -11.19
N ALA A 14 25.12 1.52 -12.33
CA ALA A 14 24.34 2.40 -13.19
C ALA A 14 22.97 2.80 -12.58
N CYS A 15 22.44 2.01 -11.63
CA CYS A 15 21.17 2.31 -10.96
C CYS A 15 21.28 3.29 -9.77
N GLN A 16 22.48 3.66 -9.32
CA GLN A 16 22.67 4.49 -8.12
C GLN A 16 22.80 6.00 -8.39
N ALA A 17 22.75 6.44 -9.65
CA ALA A 17 23.14 7.81 -10.02
C ALA A 17 21.98 8.74 -10.41
N THR A 18 20.76 8.48 -9.96
CA THR A 18 19.65 9.43 -10.18
C THR A 18 19.11 9.94 -8.85
N ASP A 19 19.78 10.96 -8.33
CA ASP A 19 19.23 11.79 -7.25
C ASP A 19 18.07 12.62 -7.81
N LEU A 20 16.86 12.10 -7.60
CA LEU A 20 15.60 12.69 -8.08
C LEU A 20 15.34 14.09 -7.49
N SER A 21 16.08 14.50 -6.44
CA SER A 21 15.96 15.83 -5.84
C SER A 21 16.43 16.96 -6.78
N THR A 22 17.23 16.64 -7.80
CA THR A 22 17.76 17.62 -8.77
C THR A 22 16.75 18.05 -9.85
N LEU A 23 15.60 17.38 -9.96
CA LEU A 23 14.59 17.65 -10.98
C LEU A 23 13.46 18.60 -10.52
N ILE A 24 13.54 19.15 -9.30
CA ILE A 24 12.60 20.16 -8.82
C ILE A 24 13.08 21.52 -9.34
N PRO A 25 12.36 22.19 -10.25
CA PRO A 25 12.71 23.55 -10.63
C PRO A 25 12.49 24.45 -9.41
N ARG A 26 13.58 24.97 -8.85
CA ARG A 26 13.53 26.01 -7.82
C ARG A 26 12.98 27.27 -8.48
N VAL A 27 11.69 27.51 -8.33
CA VAL A 27 11.07 28.79 -8.66
C VAL A 27 11.58 29.81 -7.65
N GLU A 28 12.58 30.57 -8.09
CA GLU A 28 13.13 31.71 -7.36
C GLU A 28 12.19 32.89 -7.56
N THR A 29 11.22 33.06 -6.66
CA THR A 29 10.38 34.26 -6.65
C THR A 29 11.06 35.33 -5.81
N ALA A 30 11.70 36.28 -6.49
CA ALA A 30 12.20 37.51 -5.90
C ALA A 30 11.06 38.54 -5.72
N ALA A 31 11.10 39.20 -4.56
CA ALA A 31 10.44 40.46 -4.17
C ALA A 31 8.94 40.43 -3.79
N SER A 32 8.66 40.65 -2.49
CA SER A 32 8.19 41.95 -1.99
C SER A 32 8.02 41.92 -0.47
N SER A 33 8.64 42.88 0.20
CA SER A 33 8.57 43.09 1.64
C SER A 33 7.22 43.70 2.04
N ALA A 34 6.43 42.92 2.79
CA ALA A 34 5.45 43.43 3.74
C ALA A 34 5.43 42.43 4.90
N THR A 35 5.52 42.91 6.13
CA THR A 35 5.55 42.09 7.34
C THR A 35 4.13 41.89 7.86
N PRO A 36 3.44 40.76 7.59
CA PRO A 36 2.26 40.37 8.33
C PRO A 36 2.66 39.77 9.70
N PRO A 37 1.75 39.75 10.69
CA PRO A 37 1.98 39.09 11.98
C PRO A 37 2.33 37.60 11.76
N PRO A 38 3.01 36.94 12.72
CA PRO A 38 3.40 35.54 12.56
C PRO A 38 2.14 34.69 12.49
N ALA A 39 1.71 34.40 11.27
CA ALA A 39 0.75 33.35 10.99
C ALA A 39 1.41 32.06 11.49
N ALA A 40 0.73 31.40 12.43
CA ALA A 40 1.13 30.09 12.91
C ALA A 40 1.39 29.21 11.68
N ALA A 41 2.65 28.84 11.48
CA ALA A 41 3.05 27.94 10.41
C ALA A 41 2.16 26.69 10.52
N PRO A 42 1.61 26.17 9.40
CA PRO A 42 0.87 24.93 9.43
C PRO A 42 1.76 23.88 10.10
N ALA A 43 1.29 23.34 11.22
CA ALA A 43 1.98 22.27 11.91
C ALA A 43 2.18 21.16 10.89
N ALA A 44 3.43 20.89 10.53
CA ALA A 44 3.76 19.82 9.59
C ALA A 44 3.06 18.55 10.08
N GLN A 45 2.08 18.05 9.32
CA GLN A 45 1.40 16.80 9.62
C GLN A 45 2.49 15.74 9.76
N GLN A 46 2.75 15.32 10.99
CA GLN A 46 3.61 14.20 11.26
C GLN A 46 2.90 12.99 10.66
N HIS A 47 3.34 12.58 9.47
CA HIS A 47 2.94 11.30 8.91
C HIS A 47 3.36 10.24 9.94
N ALA A 48 2.36 9.56 10.50
CA ALA A 48 2.63 8.43 11.38
C ALA A 48 3.55 7.47 10.64
N ASP A 49 4.69 7.11 11.25
CA ASP A 49 5.56 6.10 10.68
C ASP A 49 4.77 4.78 10.70
N TRP A 50 4.44 4.26 9.51
CA TRP A 50 3.68 3.03 9.37
C TRP A 50 4.36 1.85 10.09
N ARG A 51 5.68 1.90 10.29
CA ARG A 51 6.43 0.88 11.05
C ARG A 51 6.10 0.87 12.54
N SER A 52 5.61 1.99 13.07
CA SER A 52 5.20 2.12 14.47
C SER A 52 3.75 1.69 14.71
N VAL A 53 2.97 1.46 13.63
CA VAL A 53 1.58 1.02 13.75
C VAL A 53 1.56 -0.47 14.00
N GLN A 54 1.35 -0.85 15.26
CA GLN A 54 1.15 -2.24 15.66
C GLN A 54 -0.34 -2.58 15.62
N LEU A 55 -0.70 -3.67 14.91
CA LEU A 55 -2.04 -4.25 14.97
C LEU A 55 -2.01 -5.45 15.91
N GLY A 56 -2.85 -5.44 16.95
CA GLY A 56 -2.91 -6.51 17.95
C GLY A 56 -4.00 -7.55 17.67
N SER A 57 -4.97 -7.21 16.81
CA SER A 57 -6.14 -8.04 16.59
C SER A 57 -6.72 -7.90 15.18
N ARG A 58 -7.60 -8.84 14.82
CA ARG A 58 -8.40 -8.78 13.59
C ARG A 58 -9.33 -7.56 13.58
N SER A 59 -9.85 -7.16 14.73
CA SER A 59 -10.69 -5.97 14.88
C SER A 59 -9.92 -4.69 14.57
N ASP A 60 -8.65 -4.60 14.99
CA ASP A 60 -7.79 -3.46 14.63
C ASP A 60 -7.59 -3.37 13.11
N ALA A 61 -7.39 -4.51 12.45
CA ALA A 61 -7.27 -4.58 11.00
C ALA A 61 -8.57 -4.13 10.30
N GLN A 62 -9.74 -4.57 10.77
CA GLN A 62 -11.04 -4.12 10.24
C GLN A 62 -11.21 -2.60 10.37
N LEU A 63 -10.84 -2.03 11.51
CA LEU A 63 -10.92 -0.58 11.75
C LEU A 63 -10.00 0.19 10.80
N MET A 64 -8.78 -0.31 10.56
CA MET A 64 -7.86 0.34 9.61
C MET A 64 -8.38 0.25 8.18
N LEU A 65 -8.90 -0.90 7.76
CA LEU A 65 -9.52 -1.05 6.45
C LEU A 65 -10.69 -0.08 6.26
N GLU A 66 -11.52 0.13 7.29
CA GLU A 66 -12.62 1.09 7.23
C GLU A 66 -12.13 2.52 7.02
N LYS A 67 -11.06 2.93 7.72
CA LYS A 67 -10.44 4.25 7.52
C LYS A 67 -9.89 4.41 6.10
N VAL A 68 -9.25 3.38 5.55
CA VAL A 68 -8.73 3.40 4.18
C VAL A 68 -9.89 3.47 3.17
N LYS A 69 -10.96 2.69 3.36
CA LYS A 69 -12.17 2.76 2.53
C LYS A 69 -12.74 4.18 2.51
N GLN A 70 -12.92 4.77 3.69
CA GLN A 70 -13.44 6.13 3.86
C GLN A 70 -12.59 7.17 3.12
N TYR A 71 -11.25 7.06 3.19
CA TYR A 71 -10.34 7.95 2.46
C TYR A 71 -10.60 7.92 0.96
N PHE A 72 -10.60 6.72 0.35
CA PHE A 72 -10.82 6.58 -1.09
C PHE A 72 -12.22 7.02 -1.49
N SER A 73 -13.26 6.70 -0.71
CA SER A 73 -14.62 7.16 -1.00
C SER A 73 -14.76 8.67 -1.03
N GLN A 74 -13.95 9.41 -0.25
CA GLN A 74 -14.01 10.88 -0.18
C GLN A 74 -13.12 11.56 -1.22
N HIS A 75 -11.91 11.05 -1.43
CA HIS A 75 -10.88 11.71 -2.24
C HIS A 75 -10.81 11.17 -3.67
N GLU A 76 -11.17 9.91 -3.88
CA GLU A 76 -11.09 9.24 -5.17
C GLU A 76 -12.33 8.32 -5.42
N PRO A 77 -13.54 8.89 -5.60
CA PRO A 77 -14.78 8.09 -5.66
C PRO A 77 -14.82 7.06 -6.81
N SER A 78 -14.09 7.32 -7.90
CA SER A 78 -13.98 6.41 -9.05
C SER A 78 -12.91 5.31 -8.86
N HIS A 79 -12.14 5.35 -7.77
CA HIS A 79 -11.13 4.34 -7.49
C HIS A 79 -11.80 3.00 -7.11
N PRO A 80 -11.28 1.84 -7.54
CA PRO A 80 -11.91 0.54 -7.23
C PRO A 80 -11.70 0.07 -5.79
N ALA A 81 -10.76 0.68 -5.06
CA ALA A 81 -10.38 0.24 -3.71
C ALA A 81 -11.55 0.12 -2.72
N PRO A 82 -12.52 1.06 -2.64
CA PRO A 82 -13.61 0.93 -1.67
C PRO A 82 -14.40 -0.38 -1.81
N LEU A 83 -14.71 -0.79 -3.05
CA LEU A 83 -15.41 -2.03 -3.34
C LEU A 83 -14.58 -3.26 -2.98
N MET A 84 -13.27 -3.22 -3.26
CA MET A 84 -12.35 -4.31 -2.93
C MET A 84 -12.15 -4.45 -1.42
N ILE A 85 -12.02 -3.34 -0.71
CA ILE A 85 -11.87 -3.32 0.75
C ILE A 85 -13.13 -3.86 1.42
N GLU A 86 -14.31 -3.44 0.97
CA GLU A 86 -15.58 -3.98 1.47
C GLU A 86 -15.64 -5.51 1.31
N ARG A 87 -15.23 -6.03 0.15
CA ARG A 87 -15.17 -7.48 -0.08
C ARG A 87 -14.19 -8.16 0.88
N VAL A 88 -12.99 -7.61 1.06
CA VAL A 88 -12.00 -8.13 2.02
C VAL A 88 -12.54 -8.12 3.45
N GLN A 89 -13.24 -7.05 3.87
CA GLN A 89 -13.83 -6.96 5.21
C GLN A 89 -14.87 -8.06 5.46
N ARG A 90 -15.69 -8.43 4.47
CA ARG A 90 -16.68 -9.53 4.58
C ARG A 90 -16.02 -10.91 4.71
N MET A 91 -14.83 -11.06 4.16
CA MET A 91 -14.10 -12.33 4.10
C MET A 91 -13.12 -12.52 5.27
N ILE A 92 -12.89 -11.50 6.08
CA ILE A 92 -11.82 -11.49 7.08
C ILE A 92 -11.99 -12.54 8.20
N GLU A 93 -13.22 -13.02 8.40
CA GLU A 93 -13.55 -14.06 9.38
C GLU A 93 -13.58 -15.47 8.78
N LEU A 94 -13.58 -15.57 7.45
CA LEU A 94 -13.69 -16.84 6.74
C LEU A 94 -12.38 -17.62 6.78
N ASP A 95 -12.50 -18.94 6.67
CA ASP A 95 -11.35 -19.79 6.46
C ASP A 95 -10.85 -19.69 5.01
N PHE A 96 -9.63 -20.18 4.78
CA PHE A 96 -9.02 -20.08 3.46
C PHE A 96 -9.84 -20.76 2.34
N MET A 97 -10.51 -21.89 2.61
CA MET A 97 -11.30 -22.57 1.58
C MET A 97 -12.61 -21.84 1.29
N ASP A 98 -13.25 -21.27 2.31
CA ASP A 98 -14.41 -20.39 2.16
C ASP A 98 -14.07 -19.14 1.34
N ILE A 99 -12.89 -18.56 1.59
CA ILE A 99 -12.36 -17.44 0.80
C ILE A 99 -12.24 -17.81 -0.67
N ILE A 100 -11.65 -18.97 -0.99
CA ILE A 100 -11.50 -19.41 -2.38
C ILE A 100 -12.85 -19.75 -3.02
N ARG A 101 -13.78 -20.37 -2.28
CA ARG A 101 -15.15 -20.64 -2.77
C ARG A 101 -15.88 -19.37 -3.17
N ASP A 102 -15.71 -18.27 -2.42
CA ASP A 102 -16.32 -16.98 -2.72
C ASP A 102 -15.65 -16.24 -3.88
N LEU A 103 -14.30 -16.24 -3.94
CA LEU A 103 -13.54 -15.49 -4.94
C LEU A 103 -13.44 -16.20 -6.29
N ALA A 104 -13.18 -17.50 -6.28
CA ALA A 104 -12.79 -18.30 -7.45
C ALA A 104 -13.27 -19.75 -7.29
N PRO A 105 -14.59 -20.03 -7.47
CA PRO A 105 -15.15 -21.36 -7.29
C PRO A 105 -14.46 -22.43 -8.16
N ASP A 106 -14.08 -22.08 -9.38
CA ASP A 106 -13.33 -22.99 -10.27
C ASP A 106 -11.90 -23.29 -9.77
N GLY A 107 -11.34 -22.39 -8.96
CA GLY A 107 -10.03 -22.55 -8.33
C GLY A 107 -10.01 -23.58 -7.19
N VAL A 108 -11.18 -23.92 -6.64
CA VAL A 108 -11.30 -24.95 -5.60
C VAL A 108 -10.76 -26.29 -6.10
N HIS A 109 -11.10 -26.67 -7.34
CA HIS A 109 -10.67 -27.94 -7.91
C HIS A 109 -9.15 -28.03 -8.10
N GLN A 110 -8.51 -26.91 -8.41
CA GLN A 110 -7.05 -26.80 -8.51
C GLN A 110 -6.39 -27.00 -7.14
N LEU A 111 -6.97 -26.41 -6.09
CA LEU A 111 -6.51 -26.60 -4.71
C LEU A 111 -6.67 -28.04 -4.22
N GLU A 112 -7.81 -28.67 -4.51
CA GLU A 112 -8.05 -30.09 -4.19
C GLU A 112 -7.03 -31.01 -4.87
N THR A 113 -6.59 -30.67 -6.09
CA THR A 113 -5.57 -31.43 -6.80
C THR A 113 -4.19 -31.29 -6.16
N ILE A 114 -3.84 -30.09 -5.66
CA ILE A 114 -2.53 -29.80 -5.05
C ILE A 114 -2.43 -30.35 -3.62
N PHE A 115 -3.45 -30.14 -2.79
CA PHE A 115 -3.44 -30.49 -1.38
C PHE A 115 -4.10 -31.85 -1.07
N GLY A 116 -4.68 -32.50 -2.08
CA GLY A 116 -5.58 -33.64 -1.90
C GLY A 116 -6.97 -33.18 -1.42
N ARG A 117 -7.97 -34.05 -1.57
CA ARG A 117 -9.29 -33.82 -0.96
C ARG A 117 -9.15 -33.88 0.55
N ARG A 118 -9.47 -32.79 1.24
CA ARG A 118 -9.77 -32.84 2.67
C ARG A 118 -11.18 -33.38 2.79
N ASP A 119 -11.31 -34.68 2.99
CA ASP A 119 -12.61 -35.31 3.23
C ASP A 119 -13.19 -34.72 4.52
N HIS A 120 -14.14 -33.79 4.40
CA HIS A 120 -15.05 -33.47 5.49
C HIS A 120 -16.06 -34.62 5.58
N SER A 121 -15.71 -35.64 6.36
CA SER A 121 -16.70 -36.59 6.91
C SER A 121 -17.58 -35.90 7.95
#